data_AF-A0A7X8SIJ1-F1
#
_entry.id   AF-A0A7X8SIJ1-F1
#
_cell.length_a   1.000
_cell.length_b   1.000
_cell.length_c   1.000
_cell.angle_alpha   90.00
_cell.angle_beta   90.00
_cell.angle_gamma   90.00
#
_symmetry.space_group_name_H-M   'P 1'
#
loop_
_entity.id
_entity.type
_entity.pdbx_description
1 polymer ?
#
loop_
_entity_poly.entity_id
_entity_poly.type
_entity_poly.pdbx_seq_one_letter_code
_entity_poly.pdbx_strand_id
1 'polypeptide(L)'
;MPITLLFTVLLFSSFSTPTYNSDDPYTHLQSFIKNGGVFEDNIHVFIVEFRRSHYVNAHIEYDKAANKITLKFKDTDGSMHHEVIQSVSPHKETDTPSVITFDDSHQDDNVYVSVSEYSGKLSVIWNGENYQMIK
;
A
#
# COMPACT_ATOMS: atom_id res chain seq x y z
N MET A 1 -36.00 41.66 -30.86
CA MET A 1 -35.30 40.98 -29.75
C MET A 1 -35.17 39.51 -30.11
N PRO A 2 -33.96 38.96 -30.33
CA PRO A 2 -33.81 37.50 -30.35
C PRO A 2 -33.27 37.01 -29.00
N ILE A 3 -33.97 36.02 -28.46
CA ILE A 3 -33.64 35.26 -27.25
C ILE A 3 -32.56 34.24 -27.64
N THR A 4 -31.37 34.37 -27.07
CA THR A 4 -30.29 33.40 -27.23
C THR A 4 -30.56 32.22 -26.30
N LEU A 5 -30.85 31.04 -26.86
CA LEU A 5 -31.07 29.81 -26.13
C LEU A 5 -29.72 29.24 -25.63
N LEU A 6 -29.59 29.11 -24.31
CA LEU A 6 -28.45 28.50 -23.64
C LEU A 6 -28.60 26.97 -23.71
N PHE A 7 -27.72 26.28 -24.44
CA PHE A 7 -27.66 24.82 -24.48
C PHE A 7 -26.65 24.33 -23.44
N THR A 8 -27.12 23.83 -22.31
CA THR A 8 -26.29 23.21 -21.27
C THR A 8 -26.29 21.69 -21.48
N VAL A 9 -25.18 21.14 -21.97
CA VAL A 9 -25.00 19.69 -22.11
C VAL A 9 -24.55 19.14 -20.76
N LEU A 10 -25.47 18.48 -20.04
CA LEU A 10 -25.15 17.67 -18.85
C LEU A 10 -24.72 16.28 -19.31
N LEU A 11 -23.40 16.05 -19.37
CA LEU A 11 -22.80 14.72 -19.46
C LEU A 11 -22.94 14.02 -18.11
N PHE A 12 -23.93 13.13 -17.99
CA PHE A 12 -24.01 12.18 -16.90
C PHE A 12 -22.98 11.07 -17.12
N SER A 13 -21.79 11.20 -16.53
CA SER A 13 -20.86 10.07 -16.41
C SER A 13 -21.44 9.07 -15.41
N SER A 14 -21.80 7.89 -15.90
CA SER A 14 -22.20 6.75 -15.08
C SER A 14 -21.06 6.36 -14.15
N PHE A 15 -21.15 6.74 -12.87
CA PHE A 15 -20.31 6.16 -11.83
C PHE A 15 -20.80 4.73 -11.59
N SER A 16 -20.10 3.76 -12.16
CA SER A 16 -20.25 2.36 -11.81
C SER A 16 -19.90 2.21 -10.33
N THR A 17 -20.89 2.02 -9.47
CA THR A 17 -20.63 1.65 -8.09
C THR A 17 -20.01 0.25 -8.08
N PRO A 18 -18.82 0.04 -7.48
CA PRO A 18 -18.24 -1.28 -7.41
C PRO A 18 -19.17 -2.18 -6.58
N THR A 19 -19.64 -3.27 -7.19
CA THR A 19 -20.32 -4.34 -6.47
C THR A 19 -19.33 -4.94 -5.47
N TYR A 20 -19.58 -4.62 -4.20
CA TYR A 20 -18.80 -5.08 -3.06
C TYR A 20 -19.39 -6.40 -2.59
N ASN A 21 -18.64 -7.50 -2.67
CA ASN A 21 -19.05 -8.76 -2.05
C ASN A 21 -19.02 -8.54 -0.53
N SER A 22 -20.19 -8.56 0.12
CA SER A 22 -20.35 -8.20 1.54
C SER A 22 -19.84 -9.25 2.53
N ASP A 23 -19.20 -10.32 2.05
CA ASP A 23 -18.87 -11.49 2.86
C ASP A 23 -17.38 -11.53 3.30
N ASP A 24 -16.51 -10.68 2.75
CA ASP A 24 -15.12 -10.56 3.22
C ASP A 24 -15.04 -9.46 4.30
N PRO A 25 -14.68 -9.78 5.56
CA PRO A 25 -14.59 -8.79 6.63
C PRO A 25 -13.42 -7.80 6.47
N TYR A 26 -12.48 -8.04 5.54
CA TYR A 26 -11.28 -7.23 5.32
C TYR A 26 -11.44 -6.28 4.13
N THR A 27 -12.40 -5.36 4.25
CA THR A 27 -12.80 -4.49 3.14
C THR A 27 -11.72 -3.51 2.69
N HIS A 28 -10.94 -2.94 3.61
CA HIS A 28 -9.88 -2.02 3.25
C HIS A 28 -8.73 -2.74 2.53
N LEU A 29 -8.39 -3.95 2.98
CA LEU A 29 -7.38 -4.80 2.38
C LEU A 29 -7.79 -5.23 0.97
N GLN A 30 -9.05 -5.66 0.80
CA GLN A 30 -9.58 -6.01 -0.51
C GLN A 30 -9.60 -4.82 -1.48
N SER A 31 -9.96 -3.63 -0.99
CA SER A 31 -9.89 -2.41 -1.79
C SER A 31 -8.45 -2.10 -2.22
N PHE A 32 -7.50 -2.19 -1.28
CA PHE A 32 -6.08 -1.91 -1.51
C PHE A 32 -5.50 -2.83 -2.58
N ILE A 33 -5.74 -4.14 -2.52
CA ILE A 33 -5.20 -5.08 -3.54
C ILE A 33 -5.93 -4.99 -4.88
N LYS A 34 -7.23 -4.66 -4.86
CA LYS A 34 -8.03 -4.61 -6.08
C LYS A 34 -7.74 -3.36 -6.89
N ASN A 35 -7.53 -2.23 -6.21
CA ASN A 35 -7.45 -0.92 -6.83
C ASN A 35 -6.05 -0.31 -6.77
N GLY A 36 -5.13 -0.88 -5.99
CA GLY A 36 -3.98 -0.13 -5.51
C GLY A 36 -4.39 0.84 -4.39
N GLY A 37 -3.44 1.61 -3.89
CA GLY A 37 -3.75 2.65 -2.93
C GLY A 37 -2.55 3.11 -2.11
N VAL A 38 -2.86 3.99 -1.16
CA VAL A 38 -1.89 4.59 -0.25
C VAL A 38 -2.44 4.55 1.16
N PHE A 39 -1.60 4.25 2.14
CA PHE A 39 -1.89 4.46 3.55
C PHE A 39 -0.62 4.80 4.33
N GLU A 40 -0.81 5.30 5.55
CA GLU A 40 0.26 5.58 6.50
C GLU A 40 0.10 4.64 7.69
N ASP A 41 1.21 4.11 8.20
CA ASP A 41 1.24 3.32 9.43
C ASP A 41 2.36 3.77 10.36
N ASN A 42 2.21 3.56 11.67
CA ASN A 42 3.27 3.77 12.64
C ASN A 42 3.95 2.43 12.92
N ILE A 43 5.13 2.24 12.36
CA ILE A 43 5.84 0.95 12.44
C ILE A 43 7.04 1.04 13.37
N HIS A 44 7.34 -0.07 14.04
CA HIS A 44 8.56 -0.25 14.81
C HIS A 44 9.66 -0.82 13.90
N VAL A 45 10.69 -0.04 13.63
CA VAL A 45 11.82 -0.46 12.80
C VAL A 45 12.91 -1.02 13.69
N PHE A 46 13.44 -2.19 13.35
CA PHE A 46 14.62 -2.78 13.99
C PHE A 46 15.77 -2.89 12.99
N ILE A 47 16.81 -2.09 13.19
CA ILE A 47 18.00 -2.08 12.32
C ILE A 47 19.08 -2.93 12.96
N VAL A 48 19.30 -4.12 12.37
CA VAL A 48 20.20 -5.15 12.91
C VAL A 48 21.63 -4.66 13.03
N GLU A 49 22.17 -4.03 11.97
CA GLU A 49 23.56 -3.58 11.89
C GLU A 49 23.95 -2.65 13.05
N PHE A 50 23.07 -1.70 13.38
CA PHE A 50 23.32 -0.71 14.43
C PHE A 50 22.71 -1.08 15.77
N ARG A 51 21.98 -2.20 15.86
CA ARG A 51 21.20 -2.61 17.05
C ARG A 51 20.30 -1.49 17.56
N ARG A 52 19.66 -0.79 16.63
CA ARG A 52 18.77 0.35 16.92
C ARG A 52 17.34 -0.03 16.61
N SER A 53 16.42 0.53 17.37
CA SER A 53 15.01 0.42 17.06
C SER A 53 14.27 1.68 17.46
N HIS A 54 13.31 2.09 16.65
CA HIS A 54 12.51 3.28 16.88
C HIS A 54 11.22 3.20 16.08
N TYR A 55 10.27 4.08 16.38
CA TYR A 55 9.03 4.19 15.63
C TYR A 55 9.17 5.22 14.52
N VAL A 56 8.65 4.91 13.34
CA VAL A 56 8.54 5.83 12.21
C VAL A 56 7.11 5.83 11.69
N ASN A 57 6.73 6.92 11.04
CA ASN A 57 5.52 6.95 10.22
C ASN A 57 5.91 6.56 8.80
N ALA A 58 5.46 5.38 8.37
CA ALA A 58 5.74 4.83 7.08
C ALA A 58 4.57 5.06 6.13
N HIS A 59 4.89 5.53 4.94
CA HIS A 59 3.99 5.65 3.82
C HIS A 59 4.11 4.44 2.91
N ILE A 60 2.98 3.79 2.66
CA ILE A 60 2.90 2.58 1.87
C ILE A 60 2.05 2.90 0.65
N GLU A 61 2.59 2.58 -0.52
CA GLU A 61 1.95 2.82 -1.81
C GLU A 61 1.99 1.54 -2.63
N TYR A 62 0.83 1.00 -3.02
CA TYR A 62 0.73 -0.09 -3.98
C TYR A 62 0.22 0.44 -5.32
N ASP A 63 1.10 0.48 -6.31
CA ASP A 63 0.78 0.75 -7.70
C ASP A 63 0.50 -0.58 -8.41
N LYS A 64 -0.78 -0.90 -8.52
CA LYS A 64 -1.25 -2.11 -9.20
C LYS A 64 -0.95 -2.12 -10.69
N ALA A 65 -0.96 -0.98 -11.36
CA ALA A 65 -0.70 -0.93 -12.80
C ALA A 65 0.78 -1.23 -13.10
N ALA A 66 1.68 -0.77 -12.22
CA ALA A 66 3.11 -1.05 -12.31
C ALA A 66 3.54 -2.34 -11.61
N ASN A 67 2.62 -3.08 -10.97
CA ASN A 67 2.93 -4.22 -10.09
C ASN A 67 4.08 -3.90 -9.13
N LYS A 68 3.93 -2.81 -8.36
CA LYS A 68 4.99 -2.27 -7.51
C LYS A 68 4.43 -1.84 -6.16
N ILE A 69 5.07 -2.26 -5.08
CA ILE A 69 4.82 -1.71 -3.74
C ILE A 69 6.02 -0.88 -3.29
N THR A 70 5.74 0.24 -2.66
CA THR A 70 6.73 1.19 -2.17
C THR A 70 6.48 1.46 -0.69
N LEU A 71 7.53 1.38 0.11
CA LEU A 71 7.53 1.76 1.51
C LEU A 71 8.57 2.87 1.71
N LYS A 72 8.14 4.00 2.29
CA LYS A 72 9.02 5.15 2.50
C LYS A 72 8.75 5.78 3.86
N PHE A 73 9.82 6.16 4.55
CA PHE A 73 9.72 6.84 5.84
C PHE A 73 10.94 7.72 6.08
N LYS A 74 10.80 8.67 7.01
CA LYS A 74 11.88 9.48 7.51
C LYS A 74 12.33 8.94 8.86
N ASP A 75 13.60 8.62 9.02
CA ASP A 75 14.15 8.21 10.32
C ASP A 75 14.29 9.44 11.26
N THR A 76 14.45 9.15 12.54
CA THR A 76 14.83 10.04 13.63
C THR A 76 16.06 10.92 13.36
N ASP A 77 17.01 10.46 12.54
CA ASP A 77 18.18 11.26 12.15
C ASP A 77 17.92 12.21 10.96
N GLY A 78 16.71 12.12 10.39
CA GLY A 78 16.23 12.94 9.30
C GLY A 78 16.47 12.38 7.90
N SER A 79 17.16 11.25 7.76
CA SER A 79 17.33 10.62 6.44
C SER A 79 16.05 9.98 5.95
N MET A 80 15.95 9.83 4.63
CA MET A 80 14.84 9.13 3.99
C MET A 80 15.24 7.69 3.70
N HIS A 81 14.38 6.77 4.12
CA HIS A 81 14.38 5.39 3.67
C HIS A 81 13.33 5.21 2.57
N HIS A 82 13.67 4.44 1.54
CA HIS A 82 12.82 4.17 0.39
C HIS A 82 13.07 2.74 -0.11
N GLU A 83 12.11 1.87 0.15
CA GLU A 83 12.07 0.49 -0.34
C GLU A 83 11.08 0.39 -1.50
N VAL A 84 11.48 -0.30 -2.56
CA VAL A 84 10.65 -0.52 -3.74
C VAL A 84 10.76 -1.98 -4.17
N ILE A 85 9.66 -2.71 -4.03
CA ILE A 85 9.56 -4.07 -4.55
C ILE A 85 8.80 -4.00 -5.88
N GLN A 86 9.46 -4.43 -6.96
CA GLN A 86 8.91 -4.46 -8.32
C GLN A 86 8.41 -5.86 -8.66
N SER A 87 7.61 -5.97 -9.73
CA SER A 87 7.09 -7.25 -10.21
C SER A 87 6.34 -8.05 -9.13
N VAL A 88 5.70 -7.35 -8.19
CA VAL A 88 5.02 -7.99 -7.06
C VAL A 88 3.71 -8.64 -7.52
N SER A 89 3.45 -9.82 -6.97
CA SER A 89 2.13 -10.45 -7.05
C SER A 89 1.60 -10.62 -5.63
N PRO A 90 0.51 -9.94 -5.23
CA PRO A 90 -0.03 -10.09 -3.89
C PRO A 90 -0.47 -11.54 -3.64
N HIS A 91 0.20 -12.20 -2.70
CA HIS A 91 -0.16 -13.54 -2.24
C HIS A 91 -1.06 -13.44 -1.01
N LYS A 92 -2.23 -14.09 -1.08
CA LYS A 92 -3.15 -14.20 0.06
C LYS A 92 -2.87 -15.50 0.79
N GLU A 93 -2.50 -15.38 2.06
CA GLU A 93 -2.31 -16.52 2.95
C GLU A 93 -3.65 -17.20 3.26
N THR A 94 -3.68 -18.53 3.15
CA THR A 94 -4.92 -19.29 3.38
C THR A 94 -5.31 -19.33 4.85
N ASP A 95 -4.33 -19.42 5.75
CA ASP A 95 -4.55 -19.49 7.20
C ASP A 95 -4.74 -18.12 7.86
N THR A 96 -4.28 -17.05 7.20
CA THR A 96 -4.39 -15.66 7.70
C THR A 96 -5.03 -14.75 6.65
N PRO A 97 -6.36 -14.84 6.43
CA PRO A 97 -7.05 -14.10 5.36
C PRO A 97 -7.04 -12.57 5.54
N SER A 98 -6.65 -12.11 6.74
CA SER A 98 -6.44 -10.69 7.08
C SER A 98 -5.08 -10.16 6.63
N VAL A 99 -4.24 -10.98 5.99
CA VAL A 99 -2.86 -10.65 5.60
C VAL A 99 -2.65 -10.93 4.13
N ILE A 100 -1.97 -10.03 3.45
CA ILE A 100 -1.49 -10.20 2.08
C ILE A 100 -0.03 -9.78 2.02
N THR A 101 0.79 -10.63 1.41
CA THR A 101 2.22 -10.41 1.28
C THR A 101 2.55 -10.04 -0.16
N PHE A 102 3.43 -9.04 -0.30
CA PHE A 102 4.02 -8.58 -1.53
C PHE A 102 5.52 -8.90 -1.46
N ASP A 103 5.96 -9.85 -2.28
CA ASP A 103 7.37 -10.24 -2.44
C ASP A 103 7.80 -10.07 -3.90
N ASP A 104 9.11 -9.98 -4.11
CA ASP A 104 9.67 -10.03 -5.46
C ASP A 104 9.59 -11.48 -5.96
N SER A 105 8.68 -11.73 -6.89
CA SER A 105 8.47 -13.06 -7.50
C SER A 105 9.71 -13.64 -8.21
N HIS A 106 10.81 -12.87 -8.32
CA HIS A 106 12.04 -13.24 -9.03
C HIS A 106 13.30 -13.23 -8.14
N GLN A 107 13.19 -12.90 -6.84
CA GLN A 107 14.32 -12.85 -5.89
C GLN A 107 14.05 -13.61 -4.60
N ASP A 108 15.11 -13.78 -3.80
CA ASP A 108 15.16 -14.40 -2.47
C ASP A 108 14.00 -13.90 -1.59
N ASP A 109 13.26 -14.81 -0.95
CA ASP A 109 12.03 -14.57 -0.15
C ASP A 109 12.26 -13.66 1.09
N ASN A 110 13.45 -13.08 1.21
CA ASN A 110 13.90 -12.28 2.34
C ASN A 110 13.39 -10.83 2.29
N VAL A 111 12.99 -10.29 1.14
CA VAL A 111 12.43 -8.94 1.04
C VAL A 111 10.94 -8.99 0.75
N TYR A 112 10.14 -8.53 1.71
CA TYR A 112 8.69 -8.55 1.57
C TYR A 112 8.01 -7.42 2.33
N VAL A 113 6.81 -7.07 1.88
CA VAL A 113 5.88 -6.18 2.58
C VAL A 113 4.59 -6.95 2.79
N SER A 114 4.20 -7.17 4.03
CA SER A 114 2.90 -7.75 4.39
C SER A 114 1.96 -6.66 4.86
N VAL A 115 0.82 -6.54 4.21
CA VAL A 115 -0.26 -5.63 4.59
C VAL A 115 -1.37 -6.44 5.25
N SER A 116 -1.85 -5.96 6.39
CA SER A 116 -2.94 -6.59 7.11
C SER A 116 -4.06 -5.60 7.41
N GLU A 117 -5.26 -6.11 7.63
CA GLU A 117 -6.37 -5.32 8.16
C GLU A 117 -6.81 -5.80 9.54
N TYR A 118 -6.85 -4.86 10.48
CA TYR A 118 -7.37 -5.08 11.82
C TYR A 118 -8.25 -3.90 12.24
N SER A 119 -9.46 -4.19 12.72
CA SER A 119 -10.44 -3.18 13.15
C SER A 119 -10.70 -2.07 12.10
N GLY A 120 -10.74 -2.43 10.82
CA GLY A 120 -10.99 -1.50 9.72
C GLY A 120 -9.82 -0.58 9.38
N LYS A 121 -8.60 -0.93 9.80
CA LYS A 121 -7.37 -0.17 9.49
C LYS A 121 -6.33 -1.08 8.87
N LEU A 122 -5.62 -0.55 7.88
CA LEU A 122 -4.46 -1.20 7.31
C LEU A 122 -3.25 -1.01 8.21
N SER A 123 -2.42 -2.04 8.30
CA SER A 123 -1.11 -2.01 8.95
C SER A 123 -0.10 -2.77 8.11
N VAL A 124 1.18 -2.43 8.27
CA VAL A 124 2.27 -3.01 7.49
C VAL A 124 3.33 -3.66 8.37
N ILE A 125 3.83 -4.80 7.91
CA ILE A 125 5.08 -5.41 8.35
C ILE A 125 5.99 -5.47 7.14
N TRP A 126 7.26 -5.17 7.34
CA TRP A 126 8.25 -5.15 6.27
C TRP A 126 9.52 -5.85 6.74
N ASN A 127 10.09 -6.65 5.84
CA ASN A 127 11.46 -7.15 5.95
C ASN A 127 12.24 -6.67 4.73
N GLY A 128 13.41 -6.09 4.97
CA GLY A 128 14.28 -5.57 3.92
C GLY A 128 15.73 -5.91 4.18
N GLU A 129 16.51 -6.12 3.12
CA GLU A 129 17.91 -6.53 3.22
C GLU A 129 18.88 -5.33 3.31
N ASN A 130 18.50 -4.16 2.79
CA ASN A 130 19.39 -3.01 2.69
C ASN A 130 18.76 -1.75 3.27
N TYR A 131 19.12 -1.45 4.51
CA TYR A 131 18.79 -0.16 5.11
C TYR A 131 19.68 0.95 4.54
N GLN A 132 19.29 1.51 3.39
CA GLN A 132 19.98 2.65 2.79
C GLN A 132 19.32 3.97 3.20
N MET A 133 20.16 4.91 3.61
CA MET A 133 19.76 6.21 4.14
C MET A 133 20.31 7.30 3.23
N ILE A 134 19.41 8.05 2.60
CA ILE A 134 19.77 9.17 1.73
C ILE A 134 19.49 10.47 2.49
N LYS A 135 20.52 11.33 2.56
CA LYS A 135 20.44 12.68 3.15
C LYS A 135 20.11 13.74 2.11
#